data_AF-A0A2E1FMM8-F1
#
_entry.id   AF-A0A2E1FMM8-F1
#
_cell.length_a   1.000
_cell.length_b   1.000
_cell.length_c   1.000
_cell.angle_alpha   90.00
_cell.angle_beta   90.00
_cell.angle_gamma   90.00
#
_symmetry.space_group_name_H-M   'P 1'
#
loop_
_entity.id
_entity.type
_entity.pdbx_description
1 polymer ?
#
loop_
_entity_poly.entity_id
_entity_poly.type
_entity_poly.pdbx_seq_one_letter_code
_entity_poly.pdbx_strand_id
1 'polypeptide(L)'
;MKLIAHRGNIDGPNRNVENTVGQIDKCIENGYDVEIDLRYDVVSQTFWLGHNEPKNTITFIELAKMSQYLWIHCKDIATLDFMTKTKFNYFWHQSDDYTMTSHGHIWSYPGKTYTSSTVIVMPEECNINWDILKVTNCYAVCSDYVNNLK
;
A
#
# COMPACT_ATOMS: atom_id res chain seq x y z
N MET A 1 0.82 10.94 11.92
CA MET A 1 0.54 10.51 10.54
C MET A 1 1.57 9.47 10.14
N LYS A 2 1.14 8.29 9.66
CA LYS A 2 2.04 7.32 9.03
C LYS A 2 2.38 7.72 7.60
N LEU A 3 3.56 7.34 7.14
CA LEU A 3 4.03 7.58 5.78
C LEU A 3 4.16 6.23 5.06
N ILE A 4 3.40 6.05 3.98
CA ILE A 4 3.29 4.79 3.25
C ILE A 4 3.88 5.00 1.84
N ALA A 5 4.90 4.23 1.49
CA ALA A 5 5.46 4.21 0.14
C ALA A 5 4.53 3.41 -0.78
N HIS A 6 3.87 4.10 -1.73
CA HIS A 6 2.97 3.46 -2.68
C HIS A 6 3.76 2.50 -3.58
N ARG A 7 3.46 1.20 -3.53
CA ARG A 7 4.21 0.13 -4.23
C ARG A 7 5.71 0.10 -3.92
N GLY A 8 6.14 0.74 -2.84
CA GLY A 8 7.56 0.94 -2.50
C GLY A 8 8.23 2.13 -3.19
N ASN A 9 7.51 3.08 -3.77
CA ASN A 9 8.07 4.30 -4.34
C ASN A 9 8.37 5.35 -3.25
N ILE A 10 9.54 5.99 -3.32
CA ILE A 10 10.01 6.97 -2.30
C ILE A 10 10.04 8.40 -2.84
N ASP A 11 10.63 8.58 -4.03
CA ASP A 11 10.89 9.87 -4.70
C ASP A 11 10.30 9.92 -6.12
N GLY A 12 9.19 9.21 -6.31
CA GLY A 12 8.50 9.06 -7.59
C GLY A 12 8.42 7.61 -8.07
N PRO A 13 7.56 7.35 -9.07
CA PRO A 13 7.27 6.00 -9.53
C PRO A 13 8.47 5.36 -10.24
N ASN A 14 8.81 4.13 -9.85
CA ASN A 14 9.85 3.35 -10.52
C ASN A 14 9.41 1.90 -10.78
N ARG A 15 8.88 1.66 -11.98
CA ARG A 15 8.36 0.36 -12.43
C ARG A 15 9.38 -0.79 -12.43
N ASN A 16 10.67 -0.48 -12.36
CA ASN A 16 11.73 -1.50 -12.34
C ASN A 16 11.94 -2.08 -10.93
N VAL A 17 11.52 -1.36 -9.88
CA VAL A 17 11.76 -1.76 -8.48
C VAL A 17 10.48 -1.80 -7.64
N GLU A 18 9.39 -1.16 -8.10
CA GLU A 18 8.09 -1.24 -7.43
C GLU A 18 7.67 -2.71 -7.22
N ASN A 19 6.98 -3.01 -6.11
CA ASN A 19 6.50 -4.36 -5.84
C ASN A 19 7.61 -5.44 -5.89
N THR A 20 8.80 -5.14 -5.35
CA THR A 20 9.89 -6.11 -5.15
C THR A 20 10.23 -6.21 -3.66
N VAL A 21 10.62 -7.41 -3.19
CA VAL A 21 11.00 -7.65 -1.79
C VAL A 21 12.10 -6.69 -1.35
N GLY A 22 13.16 -6.54 -2.14
CA GLY A 22 14.27 -5.64 -1.79
C GLY A 22 13.88 -4.16 -1.70
N GLN A 23 12.95 -3.69 -2.54
CA GLN A 23 12.46 -2.31 -2.45
C GLN A 23 11.54 -2.11 -1.23
N ILE A 24 10.72 -3.12 -0.90
CA ILE A 24 9.88 -3.11 0.30
C ILE A 24 10.77 -3.02 1.56
N ASP A 25 11.78 -3.89 1.66
CA ASP A 25 12.73 -3.88 2.78
C ASP A 25 13.44 -2.53 2.91
N LYS A 26 13.91 -1.97 1.78
CA LYS A 26 14.52 -0.63 1.75
C LYS A 26 13.57 0.45 2.29
N CYS A 27 12.29 0.44 1.92
CA CYS A 27 11.33 1.42 2.41
C CYS A 27 11.14 1.31 3.93
N ILE A 28 11.03 0.08 4.44
CA ILE A 28 10.89 -0.22 5.87
C ILE A 28 12.12 0.26 6.65
N GLU A 29 13.32 -0.03 6.15
CA GLU A 29 14.58 0.44 6.74
C GLU A 29 14.68 1.97 6.78
N ASN A 30 14.06 2.65 5.82
CA ASN A 30 13.96 4.11 5.78
C ASN A 30 12.83 4.68 6.66
N GLY A 31 12.12 3.83 7.41
CA GLY A 31 11.06 4.22 8.35
C GLY A 31 9.70 4.46 7.69
N TYR A 32 9.46 3.91 6.50
CA TYR A 32 8.17 3.96 5.83
C TYR A 32 7.39 2.65 6.01
N ASP A 33 6.07 2.76 6.14
CA ASP A 33 5.18 1.65 5.81
C ASP A 33 5.13 1.49 4.28
N VAL A 34 4.64 0.37 3.76
CA VAL A 34 4.64 0.09 2.31
C VAL A 34 3.30 -0.45 1.87
N GLU A 35 2.73 0.16 0.84
CA GLU A 35 1.60 -0.43 0.12
C GLU A 35 2.14 -1.37 -0.96
N ILE A 36 1.51 -2.55 -1.11
CA ILE A 36 1.91 -3.57 -2.09
C ILE A 36 0.70 -4.12 -2.82
N ASP A 37 0.89 -4.44 -4.09
CA ASP A 37 -0.08 -5.15 -4.91
C ASP A 37 0.16 -6.65 -4.80
N LEU A 38 -0.78 -7.39 -4.19
CA LEU A 38 -0.63 -8.83 -3.98
C LEU A 38 -1.63 -9.64 -4.81
N ARG A 39 -1.14 -10.77 -5.33
CA ARG A 39 -1.89 -11.80 -6.04
C ARG A 39 -1.58 -13.17 -5.46
N TYR A 40 -2.59 -14.01 -5.27
CA TYR A 40 -2.45 -15.40 -4.85
C TYR A 40 -2.98 -16.34 -5.93
N ASP A 41 -2.10 -17.15 -6.50
CA ASP A 41 -2.48 -18.21 -7.42
C ASP A 41 -2.81 -19.48 -6.63
N VAL A 42 -4.09 -19.87 -6.66
CA VAL A 42 -4.61 -21.04 -5.93
C VAL A 42 -4.09 -22.36 -6.51
N VAL A 43 -3.80 -22.43 -7.81
CA VAL A 43 -3.36 -23.66 -8.48
C VAL A 43 -1.91 -23.95 -8.14
N SER A 44 -1.04 -22.94 -8.26
CA SER A 44 0.39 -23.07 -7.95
C SER A 44 0.72 -22.81 -6.47
N GLN A 45 -0.25 -22.34 -5.67
CA GLN A 45 -0.09 -21.92 -4.27
C GLN A 45 1.02 -20.88 -4.08
N THR A 46 1.13 -19.95 -5.04
CA THR A 46 2.21 -18.97 -5.10
C THR A 46 1.68 -17.55 -4.92
N PHE A 47 2.38 -16.74 -4.14
CA PHE A 47 2.12 -15.30 -4.06
C PHE A 47 2.99 -14.54 -5.06
N TRP A 48 2.37 -13.53 -5.65
CA TRP A 48 3.00 -12.65 -6.63
C TRP A 48 2.75 -11.19 -6.26
N LEU A 49 3.81 -10.40 -6.31
CA LEU A 49 3.76 -8.95 -6.23
C LEU A 49 3.59 -8.37 -7.65
N GLY A 50 2.72 -7.37 -7.79
CA GLY A 50 2.60 -6.58 -9.03
C GLY A 50 1.19 -6.03 -9.33
N HIS A 51 1.17 -4.79 -9.80
CA HIS A 51 -0.06 -4.02 -10.06
C HIS A 51 -0.93 -4.61 -11.19
N ASN A 52 -0.45 -4.54 -12.43
CA ASN A 52 -1.22 -4.97 -13.61
C ASN A 52 -1.14 -6.48 -13.83
N GLU A 53 0.00 -7.07 -13.51
CA GLU A 53 0.33 -8.47 -13.78
C GLU A 53 1.20 -9.01 -12.63
N PRO A 54 1.21 -10.33 -12.38
CA PRO A 54 2.12 -10.95 -11.42
C PRO A 54 3.57 -10.85 -11.95
N LYS A 55 4.46 -10.16 -11.23
CA LYS A 55 5.84 -9.92 -11.67
C LYS A 55 6.89 -10.64 -10.82
N ASN A 56 6.84 -10.43 -9.51
CA ASN A 56 7.84 -10.96 -8.58
C ASN A 56 7.20 -11.94 -7.62
N THR A 57 7.77 -13.13 -7.43
CA THR A 57 7.27 -14.05 -6.41
C THR A 57 7.67 -13.57 -5.02
N ILE A 58 6.84 -13.90 -4.05
CA ILE A 58 7.13 -13.72 -2.62
C ILE A 58 6.60 -14.92 -1.86
N THR A 59 7.29 -15.33 -0.81
CA THR A 59 6.81 -16.40 0.08
C THR A 59 5.91 -15.84 1.18
N PHE A 60 5.04 -16.67 1.73
CA PHE A 60 4.24 -16.30 2.90
C PHE A 60 5.11 -15.93 4.12
N ILE A 61 6.28 -16.57 4.27
CA ILE A 61 7.23 -16.27 5.34
C ILE A 61 7.82 -14.86 5.18
N GLU A 62 8.18 -14.47 3.95
CA GLU A 62 8.64 -13.10 3.67
C GLU A 62 7.56 -12.09 4.00
N LEU A 63 6.32 -12.28 3.51
CA LEU A 63 5.18 -11.43 3.86
C LEU A 63 4.99 -11.31 5.38
N ALA A 64 5.08 -12.43 6.11
CA ALA A 64 4.90 -12.44 7.56
C ALA A 64 5.97 -11.62 8.30
N LYS A 65 7.24 -11.67 7.85
CA LYS A 65 8.35 -10.91 8.47
C LYS A 65 8.14 -9.40 8.40
N MET A 66 7.53 -8.91 7.33
CA MET A 66 7.28 -7.48 7.09
C MET A 66 5.84 -7.05 7.41
N SER A 67 4.99 -7.98 7.87
CA SER A 67 3.53 -7.80 7.98
C SER A 67 3.06 -6.57 8.77
N GLN A 68 3.82 -6.12 9.77
CA GLN A 68 3.49 -4.94 10.57
C GLN A 68 3.64 -3.61 9.82
N TYR A 69 4.34 -3.61 8.68
CA TYR A 69 4.59 -2.43 7.84
C TYR A 69 3.81 -2.44 6.53
N LEU A 70 3.16 -3.57 6.19
CA LEU A 70 2.50 -3.74 4.91
C LEU A 70 1.05 -3.25 4.90
N TRP A 71 0.68 -2.62 3.80
CA TRP A 71 -0.68 -2.27 3.40
C TRP A 71 -1.00 -3.05 2.12
N ILE A 72 -1.74 -4.15 2.22
CA ILE A 72 -1.84 -5.10 1.12
C ILE A 72 -3.07 -4.81 0.26
N HIS A 73 -2.86 -4.29 -0.96
CA HIS A 73 -3.89 -4.20 -1.98
C HIS A 73 -4.04 -5.56 -2.68
N CYS A 74 -5.08 -6.30 -2.29
CA CYS A 74 -5.47 -7.53 -2.97
C CYS A 74 -5.94 -7.20 -4.39
N LYS A 75 -5.36 -7.82 -5.43
CA LYS A 75 -5.70 -7.50 -6.83
C LYS A 75 -6.82 -8.37 -7.42
N ASP A 76 -7.24 -9.40 -6.70
CA ASP A 76 -8.31 -10.30 -7.11
C ASP A 76 -8.98 -10.96 -5.90
N ILE A 77 -10.12 -11.62 -6.16
CA ILE A 77 -10.93 -12.28 -5.14
C ILE A 77 -10.22 -13.46 -4.48
N ALA A 78 -9.37 -14.18 -5.21
CA ALA A 78 -8.62 -15.31 -4.67
C ALA A 78 -7.63 -14.85 -3.59
N THR A 79 -6.94 -13.74 -3.86
CA THR A 79 -6.05 -13.09 -2.89
C THR A 79 -6.86 -12.58 -1.71
N LEU A 80 -7.96 -11.86 -1.96
CA LEU A 80 -8.78 -11.32 -0.88
C LEU A 80 -9.31 -12.44 0.05
N ASP A 81 -9.85 -13.52 -0.51
CA ASP A 81 -10.33 -14.68 0.26
C ASP A 81 -9.21 -15.35 1.07
N PHE A 82 -8.02 -15.51 0.50
CA PHE A 82 -6.87 -16.02 1.25
C PHE A 82 -6.55 -15.11 2.44
N MET A 83 -6.48 -13.80 2.18
CA MET A 83 -6.09 -12.80 3.17
C MET A 83 -7.05 -12.71 4.36
N THR A 84 -8.33 -13.04 4.17
CA THR A 84 -9.33 -13.12 5.27
C THR A 84 -8.97 -14.11 6.38
N LYS A 85 -8.12 -15.10 6.09
CA LYS A 85 -7.67 -16.12 7.05
C LYS A 85 -6.41 -15.69 7.80
N THR A 86 -5.91 -14.49 7.54
CA THR A 86 -4.68 -13.94 8.12
C THR A 86 -4.98 -12.77 9.06
N LYS A 87 -3.96 -12.28 9.76
CA LYS A 87 -4.03 -11.06 10.58
C LYS A 87 -3.40 -9.84 9.91
N PHE A 88 -3.02 -9.95 8.63
CA PHE A 88 -2.34 -8.85 7.93
C PHE A 88 -3.31 -7.69 7.67
N ASN A 89 -2.76 -6.50 7.42
CA ASN A 89 -3.55 -5.37 6.96
C ASN A 89 -3.75 -5.49 5.45
N TYR A 90 -4.98 -5.69 5.01
CA TYR A 90 -5.31 -5.88 3.60
C TYR A 90 -6.61 -5.18 3.23
N PHE A 91 -6.77 -4.91 1.96
CA PHE A 91 -7.97 -4.30 1.40
C PHE A 91 -8.09 -4.63 -0.09
N TRP A 92 -9.28 -4.40 -0.63
CA TRP A 92 -9.52 -4.35 -2.06
C TRP A 92 -10.23 -3.03 -2.36
N HIS A 93 -9.84 -2.39 -3.45
CA HIS A 93 -10.57 -1.29 -4.06
C HIS A 93 -10.15 -1.14 -5.52
N GLN A 94 -10.96 -0.42 -6.29
CA GLN A 94 -10.58 0.08 -7.61
C GLN A 94 -10.83 1.59 -7.68
N SER A 95 -12.05 1.98 -8.02
CA SER A 95 -12.48 3.38 -8.11
C SER A 95 -13.53 3.74 -7.06
N ASP A 96 -13.64 2.93 -6.01
CA ASP A 96 -14.49 3.19 -4.86
C ASP A 96 -13.99 4.43 -4.14
N ASP A 97 -14.87 5.39 -3.88
CA ASP A 97 -14.53 6.62 -3.14
C ASP A 97 -13.82 6.32 -1.82
N TYR A 98 -14.26 5.28 -1.12
CA TYR A 98 -13.65 4.78 0.11
C TYR A 98 -13.76 3.26 0.19
N THR A 99 -12.74 2.62 0.76
CA THR A 99 -12.80 1.24 1.26
C THR A 99 -12.32 1.21 2.71
N MET A 100 -12.55 0.08 3.38
CA MET A 100 -12.05 -0.18 4.73
C MET A 100 -10.96 -1.24 4.64
N THR A 101 -9.84 -1.05 5.34
CA THR A 101 -8.86 -2.11 5.50
C THR A 101 -9.28 -3.11 6.57
N SER A 102 -8.71 -4.31 6.56
CA SER A 102 -8.95 -5.34 7.58
C SER A 102 -8.60 -4.90 9.01
N HIS A 103 -7.78 -3.86 9.16
CA HIS A 103 -7.45 -3.24 10.44
C HIS A 103 -8.34 -2.05 10.81
N GLY A 104 -9.37 -1.75 10.01
CA GLY A 104 -10.36 -0.71 10.31
C GLY A 104 -9.93 0.71 9.93
N HIS A 105 -8.99 0.87 8.99
CA HIS A 105 -8.61 2.18 8.46
C HIS A 105 -9.41 2.52 7.20
N ILE A 106 -9.81 3.77 7.05
CA ILE A 106 -10.49 4.26 5.84
C ILE A 106 -9.42 4.52 4.79
N TRP A 107 -9.49 3.87 3.64
CA TRP A 107 -8.61 4.09 2.49
C TRP A 107 -9.37 4.90 1.44
N SER A 108 -8.97 6.15 1.20
CA SER A 108 -9.69 7.06 0.30
C SER A 108 -9.13 7.04 -1.10
N TYR A 109 -10.00 7.03 -2.11
CA TYR A 109 -9.61 7.31 -3.49
C TYR A 109 -8.96 8.71 -3.60
N PRO A 110 -8.04 8.94 -4.55
CA PRO A 110 -7.41 10.25 -4.71
C PRO A 110 -8.44 11.39 -4.84
N GLY A 111 -8.16 12.51 -4.17
CA GLY A 111 -8.97 13.74 -4.25
C GLY A 111 -10.25 13.73 -3.41
N LYS A 112 -10.48 12.69 -2.62
CA LYS A 112 -11.65 12.60 -1.73
C LYS A 112 -11.42 13.31 -0.39
N THR A 113 -12.51 13.62 0.29
CA THR A 113 -12.45 14.23 1.63
C THR A 113 -11.95 13.21 2.64
N TYR A 114 -11.32 13.70 3.71
CA TYR A 114 -10.66 12.84 4.69
C TYR A 114 -11.03 13.24 6.11
N THR A 115 -10.75 12.31 7.04
CA THR A 115 -10.89 12.47 8.48
C THR A 115 -9.57 12.07 9.16
N SER A 116 -9.51 12.21 10.49
CA SER A 116 -8.37 11.74 11.28
C SER A 116 -8.12 10.23 11.17
N SER A 117 -9.10 9.45 10.70
CA SER A 117 -9.00 7.99 10.54
C SER A 117 -8.70 7.55 9.09
N THR A 118 -8.47 8.50 8.19
CA THR A 118 -8.31 8.25 6.75
C THR A 118 -6.84 8.15 6.34
N VAL A 119 -6.55 7.19 5.46
CA VAL A 119 -5.35 7.14 4.64
C VAL A 119 -5.63 7.90 3.35
N ILE A 120 -4.91 9.01 3.14
CA ILE A 120 -4.95 9.79 1.90
C ILE A 120 -4.03 9.11 0.89
N VAL A 121 -4.52 8.84 -0.32
CA VAL A 121 -3.81 8.05 -1.33
C VAL A 121 -3.51 8.92 -2.55
N MET A 122 -2.28 8.79 -3.06
CA MET A 122 -1.75 9.49 -4.24
C MET A 122 -2.13 10.98 -4.29
N PRO A 123 -1.83 11.77 -3.23
CA PRO A 123 -2.13 13.21 -3.22
C PRO A 123 -1.46 13.97 -4.38
N GLU A 124 -0.34 13.46 -4.91
CA GLU A 124 0.34 13.99 -6.09
C GLU A 124 -0.54 14.07 -7.33
N GLU A 125 -1.62 13.29 -7.44
CA GLU A 125 -2.58 13.38 -8.54
C GLU A 125 -3.56 14.55 -8.40
N CYS A 126 -3.58 15.23 -7.25
CA CYS A 126 -4.66 16.14 -6.83
C CYS A 126 -4.23 17.59 -6.59
N ASN A 127 -3.27 18.12 -7.36
CA ASN A 127 -2.73 19.50 -7.23
C ASN A 127 -2.51 19.90 -5.76
N ILE A 128 -1.65 19.14 -5.08
CA ILE A 128 -1.43 19.25 -3.63
C ILE A 128 -0.36 20.27 -3.27
N ASN A 129 -0.51 20.90 -2.11
CA ASN A 129 0.58 21.59 -1.42
C ASN A 129 1.15 20.64 -0.34
N TRP A 130 2.41 20.25 -0.50
CA TRP A 130 3.09 19.31 0.40
C TRP A 130 3.22 19.85 1.83
N ASP A 131 3.46 21.14 2.02
CA ASP A 131 3.59 21.75 3.36
C ASP A 131 2.26 21.71 4.12
N ILE A 132 1.14 21.92 3.43
CA ILE A 132 -0.19 21.75 4.02
C ILE A 132 -0.43 20.29 4.38
N LEU A 133 -0.08 19.37 3.48
CA LEU A 133 -0.29 17.93 3.70
C LEU A 133 0.49 17.40 4.90
N LYS A 134 1.69 17.92 5.19
CA LYS A 134 2.50 17.56 6.38
C LYS A 134 1.78 17.81 7.71
N VAL A 135 0.92 18.83 7.76
CA VAL A 135 0.20 19.23 8.99
C VAL A 135 -1.27 18.80 8.98
N THR A 136 -1.71 18.09 7.93
CA THR A 136 -3.08 17.59 7.81
C THR A 136 -3.40 16.54 8.87
N ASN A 137 -4.55 16.68 9.53
CA ASN A 137 -5.04 15.71 10.50
C ASN A 137 -5.68 14.49 9.79
N CYS A 138 -4.84 13.53 9.40
CA CYS A 138 -5.24 12.24 8.84
C CYS A 138 -4.45 11.10 9.51
N TYR A 139 -4.85 9.86 9.25
CA TYR A 139 -4.19 8.70 9.83
C TYR A 139 -2.83 8.45 9.16
N ALA A 140 -2.81 8.42 7.83
CA ALA A 140 -1.62 8.18 7.04
C ALA A 140 -1.71 8.83 5.64
N VAL A 141 -0.58 8.91 4.96
CA VAL A 141 -0.50 9.27 3.54
C VAL A 141 0.25 8.19 2.79
N CYS A 142 -0.37 7.69 1.71
CA CYS A 142 0.24 6.77 0.74
C CYS A 142 0.56 7.54 -0.55
N SER A 143 1.82 7.59 -0.95
CA SER A 143 2.28 8.42 -2.07
C SER A 143 3.48 7.79 -2.77
N ASP A 144 3.64 8.06 -4.06
CA ASP A 144 4.86 7.77 -4.80
C ASP A 144 6.04 8.66 -4.37
N TYR A 145 5.76 9.80 -3.74
CA TYR A 145 6.72 10.82 -3.33
C TYR A 145 6.75 11.01 -1.81
N VAL A 146 6.65 9.91 -1.06
CA VAL A 146 6.54 9.92 0.40
C VAL A 146 7.69 10.69 1.09
N ASN A 147 8.86 10.79 0.47
CA ASN A 147 9.98 11.56 0.99
C ASN A 147 9.70 13.07 1.09
N ASN A 148 8.81 13.62 0.26
CA ASN A 148 8.39 15.01 0.34
C ASN A 148 7.65 15.34 1.65
N LEU A 149 7.16 14.32 2.36
CA LEU A 149 6.41 14.45 3.62
C LEU A 149 7.28 14.29 4.88
N LYS A 150 8.57 13.98 4.72
CA LYS A 150 9.53 14.02 5.84
C LYS A 150 9.92 15.43 6.25
#